data_AF-A0A9E3PZ46-F1
#
_entry.id   AF-A0A9E3PZ46-F1
#
_cell.length_a   1.000
_cell.length_b   1.000
_cell.length_c   1.000
_cell.angle_alpha   90.00
_cell.angle_beta   90.00
_cell.angle_gamma   90.00
#
_symmetry.space_group_name_H-M   'P 1'
#
loop_
_entity.id
_entity.type
_entity.pdbx_description
1 polymer ?
#
loop_
_entity_poly.entity_id
_entity_poly.type
_entity_poly.pdbx_seq_one_letter_code
_entity_poly.pdbx_strand_id
1 'polypeptide(L)'
;MKPQVKIGLYVVTALGTLVFGILFFNAWRGMGEPAPRTPSVAPSVTPEREVVPMEGSGVMTGRGLGRMIGWGLLAVVSVVGLGALAAYDITQYTANRTGEALFDDEGEEIGESTYEQVEKAYGEGDYLEAIRLLREFIREKPQAVHGQIRIAEIYEKDLNNPLAAALEYEEVLQRTFDPERKSWTAIHLVNLYNRLNKPQQAVALMQRVVAEFPETPAAAKARDRLEASGIELTGSAEAPEGGGGHPPDPEPPSNLPPGFRPRGG
;
A
#
# COMPACT_ATOMS: atom_id res chain seq x y z
N MET A 1 -9.02 18.39 3.41
CA MET A 1 -9.39 19.14 4.64
C MET A 1 -8.24 20.07 5.00
N LYS A 2 -8.54 21.31 5.43
CA LYS A 2 -7.49 22.22 5.94
C LYS A 2 -6.81 21.60 7.19
N PRO A 3 -5.48 21.75 7.36
CA PRO A 3 -4.74 21.09 8.44
C PRO A 3 -5.27 21.45 9.83
N GLN A 4 -5.75 22.69 10.02
CA GLN A 4 -6.38 23.15 11.25
C GLN A 4 -7.66 22.37 11.62
N VAL A 5 -8.43 21.93 10.62
CA VAL A 5 -9.67 21.15 10.83
C VAL A 5 -9.32 19.70 11.21
N LYS A 6 -8.25 19.13 10.64
CA LYS A 6 -7.76 17.80 11.03
C LYS A 6 -7.28 17.78 12.49
N ILE A 7 -6.44 18.76 12.87
CA ILE A 7 -5.95 18.89 14.24
C ILE A 7 -7.13 19.06 15.21
N GLY A 8 -8.11 19.89 14.86
CA GLY A 8 -9.34 20.03 15.64
C GLY A 8 -10.08 18.71 15.85
N LEU A 9 -10.22 17.90 14.79
CA LEU A 9 -10.89 16.60 14.87
C LEU A 9 -10.13 15.60 15.76
N TYR A 10 -8.80 15.51 15.64
CA TYR A 10 -7.98 14.64 16.49
C TYR A 10 -8.05 15.04 17.96
N VAL A 11 -7.93 16.34 18.25
CA VAL A 11 -8.02 16.85 19.63
C VAL A 11 -9.39 16.57 20.24
N VAL A 12 -10.48 16.81 19.50
CA VAL A 12 -11.84 16.51 19.98
C VAL A 12 -12.02 15.02 20.25
N THR A 13 -11.51 14.16 19.38
CA THR A 13 -11.69 12.71 19.52
C THR A 13 -10.81 12.13 20.63
N ALA A 14 -9.59 12.63 20.81
CA ALA A 14 -8.69 12.26 21.90
C ALA A 14 -9.19 12.75 23.27
N LEU A 15 -9.78 13.96 23.32
CA LEU A 15 -10.44 14.45 24.53
C LEU A 15 -11.70 13.62 24.83
N GLY A 16 -12.46 13.23 23.80
CA GLY A 16 -13.60 12.34 23.93
C GLY A 16 -13.24 10.99 24.55
N THR A 17 -12.21 10.30 24.03
CA THR A 17 -11.74 9.03 24.60
C THR A 17 -11.27 9.16 26.03
N LEU A 18 -10.55 10.24 26.35
CA LEU A 18 -10.05 10.49 27.70
C LEU A 18 -11.20 10.75 28.69
N VAL A 19 -12.19 11.56 28.32
CA VAL A 19 -13.37 11.84 29.16
C VAL A 19 -14.20 10.57 29.37
N PHE A 20 -14.51 9.80 28.32
CA PHE A 20 -15.29 8.57 28.45
C PHE A 20 -14.53 7.49 29.23
N GLY A 21 -13.20 7.38 29.06
CA GLY A 21 -12.35 6.50 29.84
C GLY A 21 -12.36 6.83 31.33
N ILE A 22 -12.26 8.12 31.70
CA ILE A 22 -12.35 8.57 33.09
C ILE A 22 -13.73 8.26 33.68
N LEU A 23 -14.81 8.54 32.95
CA LEU A 23 -16.18 8.27 33.40
C LEU A 23 -16.43 6.77 33.61
N PHE A 24 -15.92 5.92 32.72
CA PHE A 24 -15.99 4.47 32.84
C PHE A 24 -15.21 3.98 34.07
N PHE A 25 -13.99 4.45 34.27
CA PHE A 25 -13.16 4.07 35.42
C PHE A 25 -13.78 4.49 36.75
N ASN A 26 -14.35 5.69 36.82
CA ASN A 26 -15.05 6.18 38.00
C ASN A 26 -16.32 5.36 38.30
N ALA A 27 -17.08 4.98 37.27
CA ALA A 27 -18.24 4.11 37.41
C ALA A 27 -17.85 2.69 37.87
N TRP A 28 -16.74 2.16 37.36
CA TRP A 28 -16.21 0.85 37.76
C TRP A 28 -15.74 0.85 39.23
N ARG A 29 -15.04 1.91 39.65
CA ARG A 29 -14.56 2.06 41.03
C ARG A 29 -15.71 2.16 42.04
N GLY A 30 -16.81 2.81 41.66
CA GLY A 30 -18.01 2.92 42.50
C GLY A 30 -18.75 1.60 42.76
N MET A 31 -18.42 0.52 42.05
CA MET A 31 -18.99 -0.82 42.32
C MET A 31 -18.23 -1.61 43.40
N GLY A 32 -17.02 -1.16 43.77
CA GLY A 32 -16.22 -1.80 44.82
C GLY A 32 -16.63 -1.41 46.24
N GLU A 33 -17.49 -0.41 46.40
CA GLU A 33 -17.99 0.00 47.71
C GLU A 33 -19.24 -0.83 48.07
N PRO A 34 -19.19 -1.64 49.15
CA PRO A 34 -20.39 -2.33 49.61
C PRO A 34 -21.43 -1.30 50.01
N ALA A 35 -22.69 -1.52 49.60
CA ALA A 35 -23.80 -0.63 49.89
C ALA A 35 -23.80 -0.22 51.38
N PRO A 36 -24.06 1.07 51.71
CA PRO A 36 -24.13 1.50 53.09
C PRO A 36 -25.16 0.64 53.82
N ARG A 37 -24.71 -0.10 54.83
CA ARG A 37 -25.58 -0.90 55.68
C ARG A 37 -26.59 0.06 56.31
N THR A 38 -27.84 0.00 55.87
CA THR A 38 -28.93 0.64 56.59
C THR A 38 -28.86 0.16 58.04
N PRO A 39 -28.82 1.05 59.04
CA PRO A 39 -28.85 0.62 60.43
C PRO A 39 -30.15 -0.13 60.66
N SER A 40 -30.04 -1.46 60.76
CA SER A 40 -31.12 -2.35 61.14
C SER A 40 -31.49 -1.99 62.57
N VAL A 41 -32.59 -1.28 62.75
CA VAL A 41 -33.21 -1.05 64.06
C VAL A 41 -33.58 -2.43 64.61
N ALA A 42 -32.83 -2.89 65.60
CA ALA A 42 -33.06 -4.18 66.25
C ALA A 42 -34.37 -4.16 67.03
N PRO A 43 -35.29 -5.13 66.85
CA PRO A 43 -36.28 -5.43 67.85
C PRO A 43 -35.67 -6.36 68.90
N SER A 44 -36.09 -6.12 70.14
CA SER A 44 -35.65 -6.74 71.38
C SER A 44 -36.03 -8.23 71.53
N VAL A 45 -35.06 -9.02 72.03
CA VAL A 45 -35.18 -10.14 73.00
C VAL A 45 -35.49 -11.58 72.49
N THR A 46 -34.71 -12.49 73.11
CA THR A 46 -34.80 -13.96 73.33
C THR A 46 -34.12 -14.94 72.35
N PRO A 47 -33.42 -15.99 72.85
CA PRO A 47 -32.46 -16.77 72.09
C PRO A 47 -33.01 -18.16 71.72
N GLU A 48 -33.02 -18.51 70.44
CA GLU A 48 -32.83 -19.90 70.01
C GLU A 48 -32.72 -19.98 68.48
N ARG A 49 -31.91 -20.95 68.05
CA ARG A 49 -31.69 -21.44 66.69
C ARG A 49 -30.59 -20.73 65.88
N GLU A 50 -29.48 -21.45 65.80
CA GLU A 50 -28.46 -21.33 64.76
C GLU A 50 -29.14 -21.41 63.38
N VAL A 51 -29.10 -20.29 62.66
CA VAL A 51 -29.38 -20.25 61.23
C VAL A 51 -28.14 -19.67 60.58
N VAL A 52 -27.40 -20.53 59.90
CA VAL A 52 -26.28 -20.11 59.04
C VAL A 52 -26.84 -19.10 58.03
N PRO A 53 -26.32 -17.86 57.95
CA PRO A 53 -26.74 -16.96 56.90
C PRO A 53 -26.16 -17.49 55.60
N MET A 54 -27.05 -18.04 54.76
CA MET A 54 -26.81 -18.27 53.34
C MET A 54 -26.20 -17.01 52.73
N GLU A 55 -25.05 -17.24 52.10
CA GLU A 55 -24.32 -16.32 51.23
C GLU A 55 -25.28 -15.46 50.42
N GLY A 56 -25.33 -14.17 50.74
CA GLY A 56 -26.08 -13.18 49.99
C GLY A 56 -25.49 -13.08 48.59
N SER A 57 -26.11 -13.75 47.63
CA SER A 57 -25.91 -13.48 46.22
C SER A 57 -26.26 -12.00 45.98
N GLY A 58 -25.23 -11.19 45.77
CA GLY A 58 -25.38 -9.77 45.45
C GLY A 58 -26.12 -9.63 44.13
N VAL A 59 -27.44 -9.45 44.19
CA VAL A 59 -28.25 -9.11 43.02
C VAL A 59 -27.88 -7.68 42.62
N MET A 60 -27.01 -7.56 41.61
CA MET A 60 -26.66 -6.31 40.95
C MET A 60 -27.94 -5.60 40.47
N THR A 61 -28.18 -4.39 40.95
CA THR A 61 -29.28 -3.55 40.45
C THR A 61 -29.02 -3.15 38.99
N GLY A 62 -29.91 -3.53 38.07
CA GLY A 62 -29.76 -3.36 36.62
C GLY A 62 -29.53 -1.92 36.11
N ARG A 63 -29.74 -0.89 36.93
CA ARG A 63 -29.43 0.52 36.58
C ARG A 63 -27.93 0.83 36.51
N GLY A 64 -27.10 0.17 37.32
CA GLY A 64 -25.65 0.38 37.31
C GLY A 64 -24.98 -0.32 36.12
N LEU A 65 -25.42 -1.55 35.86
CA LEU A 65 -24.91 -2.37 34.76
C LEU A 65 -25.21 -1.75 33.38
N GLY A 66 -26.42 -1.21 33.18
CA GLY A 66 -26.80 -0.56 31.92
C GLY A 66 -25.96 0.69 31.60
N ARG A 67 -25.64 1.51 32.62
CA ARG A 67 -24.74 2.66 32.43
C ARG A 67 -23.31 2.22 32.11
N MET A 68 -22.81 1.17 32.75
CA MET A 68 -21.47 0.64 32.49
C MET A 68 -21.34 0.11 31.05
N ILE A 69 -22.33 -0.67 30.59
CA ILE A 69 -22.35 -1.20 29.22
C ILE A 69 -22.45 -0.06 28.21
N GLY A 70 -23.28 0.96 28.47
CA GLY A 70 -23.41 2.12 27.59
C GLY A 70 -22.11 2.91 27.43
N TRP A 71 -21.41 3.22 28.54
CA TRP A 71 -20.13 3.92 28.48
C TRP A 71 -19.01 3.06 27.89
N GLY A 72 -18.99 1.76 28.18
CA GLY A 72 -18.02 0.82 27.61
C GLY A 72 -18.14 0.72 26.09
N LEU A 73 -19.37 0.61 25.56
CA LEU A 73 -19.60 0.57 24.12
C LEU A 73 -19.16 1.86 23.41
N LEU A 74 -19.46 3.03 24.00
CA LEU A 74 -19.02 4.32 23.45
C LEU A 74 -17.50 4.46 23.44
N ALA A 75 -16.81 3.99 24.47
CA ALA A 75 -15.35 3.98 24.52
C ALA A 75 -14.75 3.10 23.41
N VAL A 76 -15.28 1.90 23.20
CA VAL A 76 -14.81 0.99 22.13
C VAL A 76 -15.02 1.60 20.75
N VAL A 77 -16.21 2.13 20.46
CA VAL A 77 -16.50 2.79 19.18
C VAL A 77 -15.56 3.97 18.95
N SER A 78 -15.27 4.75 20.00
CA SER A 78 -14.36 5.89 19.89
C SER A 78 -12.91 5.46 19.61
N VAL A 79 -12.42 4.38 20.24
CA VAL A 79 -11.08 3.83 19.98
C VAL A 79 -10.99 3.24 18.57
N VAL A 80 -12.00 2.50 18.13
CA VAL A 80 -12.04 1.95 16.76
C VAL A 80 -12.10 3.06 15.72
N GLY A 81 -12.91 4.10 15.95
CA GLY A 81 -12.98 5.28 15.08
C GLY A 81 -11.65 6.02 14.99
N LEU A 82 -10.95 6.20 16.11
CA LEU A 82 -9.59 6.76 16.14
C LEU A 82 -8.59 5.88 15.39
N GLY A 83 -8.65 4.57 15.60
CA GLY A 83 -7.79 3.61 14.90
C GLY A 83 -8.01 3.64 13.39
N ALA A 84 -9.26 3.69 12.93
CA ALA A 84 -9.58 3.77 11.51
C ALA A 84 -9.14 5.11 10.89
N LEU A 85 -9.30 6.23 11.61
CA LEU A 85 -8.86 7.55 11.15
C LEU A 85 -7.33 7.63 11.07
N ALA A 86 -6.64 7.13 12.10
CA ALA A 86 -5.19 7.05 12.12
C ALA A 86 -4.67 6.11 11.03
N ALA A 87 -5.31 4.95 10.81
CA ALA A 87 -4.95 4.05 9.72
C ALA A 87 -5.11 4.71 8.35
N TYR A 88 -6.21 5.44 8.12
CA TYR A 88 -6.44 6.15 6.86
C TYR A 88 -5.40 7.26 6.60
N ASP A 89 -5.05 8.05 7.62
CA ASP A 89 -4.02 9.09 7.50
C ASP A 89 -2.60 8.48 7.41
N ILE A 90 -2.32 7.37 8.10
CA ILE A 90 -1.08 6.61 7.94
C ILE A 90 -0.99 6.08 6.52
N THR A 91 -2.04 5.47 5.95
CA THR A 91 -2.03 4.98 4.56
C THR A 91 -1.74 6.09 3.56
N GLN A 92 -2.24 7.30 3.78
CA GLN A 92 -1.95 8.46 2.92
C GLN A 92 -0.54 9.03 3.13
N TYR A 93 0.04 8.87 4.33
CA TYR A 93 1.39 9.37 4.65
C TYR A 93 2.51 8.36 4.35
N THR A 94 2.30 7.08 4.63
CA THR A 94 3.26 6.00 4.34
C THR A 94 3.26 5.56 2.89
N ALA A 95 2.22 5.92 2.11
CA ALA A 95 2.27 5.87 0.65
C ALA A 95 3.44 6.70 0.07
N ASN A 96 3.88 7.75 0.78
CA ASN A 96 5.01 8.58 0.36
C ASN A 96 6.36 8.19 0.98
N ARG A 97 6.43 7.14 1.83
CA ARG A 97 7.66 6.79 2.56
C ARG A 97 8.06 5.32 2.52
N THR A 98 7.59 4.58 1.52
CA THR A 98 8.11 3.22 1.23
C THR A 98 9.15 3.23 0.10
N GLY A 99 9.63 4.42 -0.28
CA GLY A 99 10.85 4.53 -1.09
C GLY A 99 12.11 4.33 -0.24
N GLU A 100 12.18 4.96 0.94
CA GLU A 100 13.44 5.15 1.68
C GLU A 100 14.08 3.86 2.24
N ALA A 101 13.32 2.78 2.47
CA ALA A 101 13.90 1.53 2.98
C ALA A 101 14.48 0.60 1.89
N LEU A 102 14.36 0.99 0.61
CA LEU A 102 14.94 0.27 -0.53
C LEU A 102 16.17 0.98 -1.12
N PHE A 103 16.57 2.16 -0.63
CA PHE A 103 17.56 2.99 -1.33
C PHE A 103 19.00 2.90 -0.79
N ASP A 104 19.37 1.82 -0.10
CA ASP A 104 20.68 1.70 0.56
C ASP A 104 21.77 0.93 -0.23
N ASP A 105 21.50 0.48 -1.47
CA ASP A 105 22.43 -0.43 -2.18
C ASP A 105 23.08 0.14 -3.47
N GLU A 106 22.77 1.38 -3.84
CA GLU A 106 23.49 2.08 -4.92
C GLU A 106 24.10 3.37 -4.36
N GLY A 107 25.24 3.21 -3.67
CA GLY A 107 25.99 4.24 -2.96
C GLY A 107 26.58 5.35 -3.84
N GLU A 108 25.73 6.11 -4.51
CA GLU A 108 26.05 7.44 -5.02
C GLU A 108 25.12 8.45 -4.36
N GLU A 109 25.70 9.35 -3.54
CA GLU A 109 25.06 10.60 -3.15
C GLU A 109 24.57 11.29 -4.43
N ILE A 110 23.27 11.17 -4.68
CA ILE A 110 22.55 12.11 -5.53
C ILE A 110 22.76 13.44 -4.84
N GLY A 111 23.29 14.44 -5.55
CA GLY A 111 23.38 15.79 -4.99
C GLY A 111 21.98 16.14 -4.46
N GLU A 112 21.87 16.33 -3.15
CA GLU A 112 20.60 16.49 -2.42
C GLU A 112 19.66 17.46 -3.15
N SER A 113 20.24 18.46 -3.84
CA SER A 113 19.56 19.47 -4.63
C SER A 113 18.71 18.96 -5.80
N THR A 114 19.12 17.94 -6.57
CA THR A 114 18.33 17.48 -7.73
C THR A 114 17.12 16.68 -7.25
N TYR A 115 17.31 15.80 -6.28
CA TYR A 115 16.21 15.02 -5.71
C TYR A 115 15.25 15.90 -4.90
N GLU A 116 15.77 16.88 -4.16
CA GLU A 116 14.95 17.89 -3.47
C GLU A 116 14.06 18.66 -4.44
N GLN A 117 14.57 19.02 -5.63
CA GLN A 117 13.76 19.67 -6.67
C GLN A 117 12.68 18.74 -7.22
N VAL A 118 12.98 17.45 -7.43
CA VAL A 118 11.98 16.45 -7.86
C VAL A 118 10.87 16.32 -6.82
N GLU A 119 11.21 16.15 -5.55
CA GLU A 119 10.23 15.99 -4.47
C GLU A 119 9.43 17.27 -4.23
N LYS A 120 10.04 18.45 -4.41
CA LYS A 120 9.34 19.72 -4.38
C LYS A 120 8.29 19.81 -5.49
N ALA A 121 8.68 19.59 -6.75
CA ALA A 121 7.76 19.61 -7.89
C ALA A 121 6.63 18.58 -7.71
N TYR A 122 6.97 17.36 -7.29
CA TYR A 122 6.02 16.31 -6.99
C TYR A 122 5.04 16.71 -5.87
N GLY A 123 5.54 17.29 -4.77
CA GLY A 123 4.72 17.75 -3.65
C GLY A 123 3.79 18.93 -3.98
N GLU A 124 4.15 19.73 -4.98
CA GLU A 124 3.30 20.79 -5.55
C GLU A 124 2.26 20.23 -6.54
N GLY A 125 2.32 18.94 -6.88
CA GLY A 125 1.48 18.28 -7.87
C GLY A 125 1.91 18.54 -9.31
N ASP A 126 3.09 19.13 -9.52
CA ASP A 126 3.69 19.32 -10.84
C ASP A 126 4.46 18.06 -11.27
N TYR A 127 3.68 17.02 -11.57
CA TYR A 127 4.19 15.71 -11.95
C TYR A 127 5.00 15.73 -13.25
N LEU A 128 4.67 16.65 -14.18
CA LEU A 128 5.40 16.77 -15.44
C LEU A 128 6.77 17.40 -15.22
N GLU A 129 6.87 18.39 -14.33
CA GLU A 129 8.14 18.97 -13.94
C GLU A 129 9.00 17.96 -13.15
N ALA A 130 8.38 17.20 -12.23
CA ALA A 130 9.08 16.11 -11.54
C ALA A 130 9.65 15.08 -12.54
N ILE A 131 8.89 14.69 -13.56
CA ILE A 131 9.37 13.81 -14.63
C ILE A 131 10.51 14.48 -15.42
N ARG A 132 10.40 15.77 -15.78
CA ARG A 132 11.45 16.50 -16.50
C ARG A 132 12.77 16.48 -15.73
N LEU A 133 12.73 16.77 -14.44
CA LEU A 133 13.88 16.75 -13.54
C LEU A 133 14.47 15.34 -13.41
N LEU A 134 13.63 14.30 -13.28
CA LEU A 134 14.09 12.91 -13.26
C LEU A 134 14.75 12.49 -14.59
N ARG A 135 14.24 12.95 -15.74
CA ARG A 135 14.87 12.69 -17.04
C ARG A 135 16.23 13.37 -17.17
N GLU A 136 16.40 14.57 -16.62
CA GLU A 136 17.70 15.24 -16.56
C GLU A 136 18.67 14.47 -15.67
N PHE A 137 18.20 14.04 -14.49
CA PHE A 137 18.98 13.20 -13.59
C PHE A 137 19.45 11.90 -14.25
N ILE A 138 18.59 11.17 -14.96
CA ILE A 138 18.99 9.91 -15.65
C ILE A 138 19.91 10.19 -16.83
N ARG A 139 19.81 11.36 -17.47
CA ARG A 139 20.74 11.74 -18.55
C ARG A 139 22.16 11.95 -18.00
N GLU A 140 22.27 12.53 -16.82
CA GLU A 140 23.55 12.72 -16.12
C GLU A 140 24.07 11.41 -15.51
N LYS A 141 23.16 10.54 -15.03
CA LYS A 141 23.45 9.25 -14.42
C LYS A 141 22.65 8.11 -15.08
N PRO A 142 23.09 7.60 -16.24
CA PRO A 142 22.35 6.58 -16.98
C PRO A 142 22.13 5.26 -16.21
N GLN A 143 23.04 4.94 -15.29
CA GLN A 143 22.94 3.78 -14.40
C GLN A 143 21.89 3.93 -13.28
N ALA A 144 21.32 5.13 -13.07
CA ALA A 144 20.35 5.38 -12.01
C ALA A 144 18.95 4.82 -12.37
N VAL A 145 18.81 3.50 -12.26
CA VAL A 145 17.58 2.75 -12.58
C VAL A 145 16.38 3.25 -11.76
N HIS A 146 16.62 3.65 -10.51
CA HIS A 146 15.59 4.16 -9.61
C HIS A 146 14.88 5.42 -10.13
N GLY A 147 15.60 6.32 -10.83
CA GLY A 147 14.98 7.51 -11.42
C GLY A 147 13.97 7.14 -12.50
N GLN A 148 14.32 6.17 -13.34
CA GLN A 148 13.46 5.66 -14.40
C GLN A 148 12.22 4.93 -13.84
N ILE A 149 12.40 4.14 -12.78
CA ILE A 149 11.29 3.52 -12.03
C ILE A 149 10.36 4.59 -11.48
N ARG A 150 10.89 5.66 -10.86
CA ARG A 150 10.06 6.74 -10.30
C ARG A 150 9.25 7.47 -11.38
N ILE A 151 9.80 7.67 -12.59
CA ILE A 151 9.04 8.21 -13.72
C ILE A 151 7.86 7.28 -14.07
N ALA A 152 8.10 5.97 -14.15
CA ALA A 152 7.04 5.00 -14.42
C ALA A 152 5.92 5.04 -13.36
N GLU A 153 6.29 5.16 -12.08
CA GLU A 153 5.34 5.27 -10.97
C GLU A 153 4.49 6.55 -11.03
N ILE A 154 5.09 7.69 -11.38
CA ILE A 154 4.36 8.97 -11.54
C ILE A 154 3.34 8.83 -12.67
N TYR A 155 3.73 8.23 -13.81
CA TYR A 155 2.78 7.95 -14.88
C TYR A 155 1.65 7.02 -14.43
N GLU A 156 1.97 5.98 -13.66
CA GLU A 156 1.00 4.99 -13.21
C GLU A 156 0.00 5.56 -12.21
N LYS A 157 0.49 6.21 -11.14
CA LYS A 157 -0.27 6.53 -9.93
C LYS A 157 -0.86 7.93 -9.99
N ASP A 158 -0.11 8.90 -10.47
CA ASP A 158 -0.47 10.32 -10.39
C ASP A 158 -1.11 10.83 -11.69
N LEU A 159 -0.56 10.45 -12.83
CA LEU A 159 -1.07 10.85 -14.14
C LEU A 159 -2.11 9.88 -14.72
N ASN A 160 -2.30 8.72 -14.09
CA ASN A 160 -3.19 7.65 -14.53
C ASN A 160 -3.01 7.32 -16.04
N ASN A 161 -1.76 7.27 -16.48
CA ASN A 161 -1.36 6.96 -17.84
C ASN A 161 -0.67 5.59 -17.89
N PRO A 162 -1.44 4.48 -17.93
CA PRO A 162 -0.88 3.13 -17.88
C PRO A 162 -0.03 2.80 -19.10
N LEU A 163 -0.28 3.44 -20.25
CA LEU A 163 0.52 3.22 -21.46
C LEU A 163 1.93 3.81 -21.29
N ALA A 164 2.02 5.06 -20.86
CA ALA A 164 3.32 5.69 -20.60
C ALA A 164 4.08 4.93 -19.52
N ALA A 165 3.44 4.60 -18.40
CA ALA A 165 4.07 3.81 -17.34
C ALA A 165 4.63 2.47 -17.84
N ALA A 166 3.87 1.75 -18.69
CA ALA A 166 4.32 0.48 -19.24
C ALA A 166 5.59 0.63 -20.08
N LEU A 167 5.67 1.67 -20.93
CA LEU A 167 6.86 1.94 -21.74
C LEU A 167 8.09 2.23 -20.87
N GLU A 168 7.93 3.01 -19.80
CA GLU A 168 9.05 3.32 -18.89
C GLU A 168 9.56 2.07 -18.16
N TYR A 169 8.65 1.19 -17.73
CA TYR A 169 9.01 -0.09 -17.11
C TYR A 169 9.62 -1.07 -18.11
N GLU A 170 9.12 -1.13 -19.36
CA GLU A 170 9.73 -1.92 -20.43
C GLU A 170 11.19 -1.48 -20.67
N GLU A 171 11.45 -0.18 -20.72
CA GLU A 171 12.80 0.36 -20.87
C GLU A 171 13.69 0.01 -19.68
N VAL A 172 13.17 0.15 -18.45
CA VAL A 172 13.96 -0.09 -17.24
C VAL A 172 14.35 -1.55 -17.10
N LEU A 173 13.47 -2.49 -17.48
CA LEU A 173 13.72 -3.93 -17.40
C LEU A 173 14.78 -4.42 -18.39
N GLN A 174 15.14 -3.63 -19.41
CA GLN A 174 16.27 -3.91 -20.30
C GLN A 174 17.62 -3.70 -19.61
N ARG A 175 17.65 -2.97 -18.49
CA ARG A 175 18.87 -2.67 -17.74
C ARG A 175 19.19 -3.79 -16.73
N THR A 176 20.44 -3.83 -16.30
CA THR A 176 20.91 -4.74 -15.24
C THR A 176 20.86 -4.00 -13.90
N PHE A 177 20.19 -4.60 -12.92
CA PHE A 177 20.10 -4.12 -11.54
C PHE A 177 19.65 -5.29 -10.65
N ASP A 178 19.57 -5.05 -9.35
CA ASP A 178 19.22 -6.05 -8.33
C ASP A 178 18.07 -7.00 -8.79
N PRO A 179 18.29 -8.33 -8.78
CA PRO A 179 17.30 -9.32 -9.23
C PRO A 179 15.95 -9.22 -8.51
N GLU A 180 15.94 -8.96 -7.21
CA GLU A 180 14.70 -8.84 -6.44
C GLU A 180 13.90 -7.63 -6.91
N ARG A 181 14.52 -6.45 -6.98
CA ARG A 181 13.90 -5.23 -7.51
C ARG A 181 13.45 -5.40 -8.96
N LYS A 182 14.24 -6.07 -9.79
CA LYS A 182 13.91 -6.33 -11.20
C LYS A 182 12.67 -7.21 -11.33
N SER A 183 12.59 -8.27 -10.54
CA SER A 183 11.43 -9.17 -10.51
C SER A 183 10.16 -8.44 -10.05
N TRP A 184 10.23 -7.56 -9.03
CA TRP A 184 9.09 -6.74 -8.61
C TRP A 184 8.67 -5.71 -9.65
N THR A 185 9.64 -5.06 -10.29
CA THR A 185 9.40 -4.12 -11.39
C THR A 185 8.64 -4.80 -12.54
N ALA A 186 8.99 -6.05 -12.86
CA ALA A 186 8.26 -6.84 -13.84
C ALA A 186 6.81 -7.14 -13.41
N ILE A 187 6.55 -7.38 -12.12
CA ILE A 187 5.19 -7.55 -11.60
C ILE A 187 4.35 -6.27 -11.74
N HIS A 188 4.94 -5.08 -11.59
CA HIS A 188 4.26 -3.82 -11.89
C HIS A 188 3.85 -3.74 -13.36
N LEU A 189 4.76 -4.08 -14.27
CA LEU A 189 4.47 -4.13 -15.71
C LEU A 189 3.39 -5.17 -16.05
N VAL A 190 3.38 -6.34 -15.42
CA VAL A 190 2.29 -7.34 -15.57
C VAL A 190 0.93 -6.73 -15.23
N ASN A 191 0.83 -5.97 -14.13
CA ASN A 191 -0.43 -5.33 -13.75
C ASN A 191 -0.86 -4.26 -14.77
N LEU A 192 0.11 -3.54 -15.35
CA LEU A 192 -0.15 -2.57 -16.42
C LEU A 192 -0.62 -3.26 -17.71
N TYR A 193 0.01 -4.35 -18.14
CA TYR A 193 -0.44 -5.13 -19.29
C TYR A 193 -1.88 -5.63 -19.14
N ASN A 194 -2.27 -6.07 -17.94
CA ASN A 194 -3.65 -6.46 -17.67
C ASN A 194 -4.62 -5.27 -17.83
N ARG A 195 -4.28 -4.09 -17.30
CA ARG A 195 -5.09 -2.86 -17.48
C ARG A 195 -5.16 -2.40 -18.94
N LEU A 196 -4.12 -2.66 -19.71
CA LEU A 196 -4.03 -2.34 -21.14
C LEU A 196 -4.64 -3.42 -22.05
N ASN A 197 -5.33 -4.41 -21.48
CA ASN A 197 -5.93 -5.53 -22.21
C ASN A 197 -4.90 -6.30 -23.08
N LYS A 198 -3.69 -6.49 -22.54
CA LYS A 198 -2.58 -7.26 -23.15
C LYS A 198 -2.26 -8.53 -22.34
N PRO A 199 -3.23 -9.45 -22.12
CA PRO A 199 -3.04 -10.58 -21.21
C PRO A 199 -1.94 -11.55 -21.68
N GLN A 200 -1.71 -11.70 -22.99
CA GLN A 200 -0.64 -12.56 -23.50
C GLN A 200 0.75 -12.03 -23.10
N GLN A 201 0.95 -10.71 -23.13
CA GLN A 201 2.21 -10.09 -22.71
C GLN A 201 2.40 -10.22 -21.19
N ALA A 202 1.32 -10.10 -20.42
CA ALA A 202 1.33 -10.33 -18.97
C ALA A 202 1.77 -11.76 -18.63
N VAL A 203 1.21 -12.76 -19.30
CA VAL A 203 1.55 -14.18 -19.11
C VAL A 203 3.00 -14.45 -19.50
N ALA A 204 3.43 -14.00 -20.67
CA ALA A 204 4.81 -14.18 -21.12
C ALA A 204 5.83 -13.55 -20.15
N LEU A 205 5.53 -12.37 -19.62
CA LEU A 205 6.38 -11.71 -18.64
C LEU A 205 6.40 -12.45 -17.30
N MET A 206 5.27 -12.96 -16.81
CA MET A 206 5.24 -13.79 -15.60
C MET A 206 6.07 -15.07 -15.76
N GLN A 207 5.94 -15.77 -16.90
CA GLN A 207 6.75 -16.96 -17.20
C GLN A 207 8.25 -16.64 -17.19
N ARG A 208 8.64 -15.50 -17.78
CA ARG A 208 10.03 -15.03 -17.76
C ARG A 208 10.52 -14.78 -16.33
N VAL A 209 9.73 -14.10 -15.50
CA VAL A 209 10.10 -13.84 -14.09
C VAL A 209 10.30 -15.15 -13.32
N VAL A 210 9.45 -16.15 -13.53
CA VAL A 210 9.59 -17.47 -12.90
C VAL A 210 10.86 -18.20 -13.38
N ALA A 211 11.19 -18.09 -14.67
CA ALA A 211 12.36 -18.75 -15.25
C ALA A 211 13.68 -18.06 -14.84
N GLU A 212 13.72 -16.72 -14.83
CA GLU A 212 14.94 -15.95 -14.58
C GLU A 212 15.20 -15.73 -13.08
N PHE A 213 14.15 -15.62 -12.26
CA PHE A 213 14.25 -15.24 -10.84
C PHE A 213 13.49 -16.20 -9.90
N PRO A 214 13.66 -17.53 -10.02
CA PRO A 214 12.77 -18.52 -9.37
C PRO A 214 12.66 -18.39 -7.84
N GLU A 215 13.73 -17.92 -7.19
CA GLU A 215 13.84 -17.78 -5.73
C GLU A 215 13.22 -16.49 -5.18
N THR A 216 12.82 -15.55 -6.04
CA THR A 216 12.29 -14.25 -5.58
C THR A 216 10.83 -14.36 -5.11
N PRO A 217 10.42 -13.55 -4.12
CA PRO A 217 9.00 -13.44 -3.74
C PRO A 217 8.08 -13.05 -4.91
N ALA A 218 8.59 -12.24 -5.84
CA ALA A 218 7.86 -11.86 -7.05
C ALA A 218 7.62 -13.06 -7.98
N ALA A 219 8.59 -13.96 -8.14
CA ALA A 219 8.41 -15.19 -8.90
C ALA A 219 7.41 -16.15 -8.23
N ALA A 220 7.39 -16.24 -6.90
CA ALA A 220 6.34 -16.98 -6.20
C ALA A 220 4.95 -16.42 -6.53
N LYS A 221 4.78 -15.10 -6.45
CA LYS A 221 3.54 -14.42 -6.84
C LYS A 221 3.17 -14.63 -8.32
N ALA A 222 4.16 -14.70 -9.21
CA ALA A 222 3.93 -14.96 -10.63
C ALA A 222 3.43 -16.41 -10.85
N ARG A 223 3.99 -17.41 -10.15
CA ARG A 223 3.52 -18.80 -10.18
C ARG A 223 2.07 -18.91 -9.73
N ASP A 224 1.74 -18.34 -8.57
CA ASP A 224 0.38 -18.36 -8.03
C ASP A 224 -0.63 -17.77 -9.03
N ARG A 225 -0.25 -16.69 -9.72
CA ARG A 225 -1.11 -16.04 -10.74
C ARG A 225 -1.27 -16.88 -12.00
N LEU A 226 -0.20 -17.54 -12.45
CA LEU A 226 -0.25 -18.42 -13.62
C LEU A 226 -1.14 -19.63 -13.34
N GLU A 227 -0.99 -20.25 -12.16
CA GLU A 227 -1.86 -21.34 -11.70
C GLU A 227 -3.33 -20.89 -11.61
N ALA A 228 -3.60 -19.74 -11.00
CA ALA A 228 -4.96 -19.19 -10.90
C ALA A 228 -5.60 -18.87 -12.26
N SER A 229 -4.80 -18.58 -13.28
CA SER A 229 -5.29 -18.33 -14.63
C SER A 229 -5.60 -19.59 -15.44
N GLY A 230 -5.31 -20.79 -14.90
CA GLY A 230 -5.50 -22.06 -15.59
C GLY A 230 -4.55 -22.26 -16.78
N ILE A 231 -3.45 -21.49 -16.83
CA ILE A 231 -2.43 -21.57 -17.86
C ILE A 231 -1.36 -22.53 -17.34
N GLU A 232 -1.36 -23.76 -17.84
CA GLU A 232 -0.30 -24.73 -17.52
C GLU A 232 1.06 -24.18 -17.99
N LEU A 233 2.01 -24.12 -17.06
CA LEU A 233 3.41 -23.87 -17.34
C LEU A 233 3.99 -25.07 -18.10
N THR A 234 3.71 -25.17 -19.39
CA THR A 234 4.43 -26.08 -20.26
C THR A 234 5.85 -25.55 -20.40
N GLY A 235 6.74 -26.07 -19.55
CA GLY A 235 8.17 -25.83 -19.64
C GLY A 235 8.69 -26.30 -20.99
N SER A 236 9.25 -25.37 -21.75
CA SER A 236 10.57 -25.53 -22.36
C SER A 236 10.93 -24.27 -23.10
N ALA A 237 12.19 -23.91 -22.96
CA ALA A 237 12.87 -22.90 -23.74
C ALA A 237 12.60 -23.09 -25.25
N GLU A 238 11.87 -22.16 -25.84
CA GLU A 238 12.20 -21.69 -27.18
C GLU A 238 12.74 -20.28 -27.01
N ALA A 239 14.08 -20.19 -27.00
CA ALA A 239 14.73 -18.98 -27.47
C ALA A 239 14.14 -18.67 -28.87
N PRO A 240 13.84 -17.40 -29.20
CA PRO A 240 13.45 -17.07 -30.56
C PRO A 240 14.71 -17.08 -31.44
N GLU A 241 15.21 -18.28 -31.77
CA GLU A 241 16.10 -18.47 -32.91
C GLU A 241 15.41 -19.36 -33.93
N GLY A 242 15.02 -18.77 -35.06
CA GLY A 242 14.69 -19.55 -36.25
C GLY A 242 13.65 -18.94 -37.18
N GLY A 243 14.10 -18.05 -38.07
CA GLY A 243 13.77 -18.20 -39.49
C GLY A 243 12.31 -18.05 -39.91
N GLY A 244 11.70 -16.90 -39.63
CA GLY A 244 10.60 -16.39 -40.45
C GLY A 244 11.18 -15.66 -41.65
N GLY A 245 11.47 -16.39 -42.74
CA GLY A 245 11.75 -15.77 -44.03
C GLY A 245 10.53 -14.95 -44.45
N HIS A 246 10.61 -13.63 -44.27
CA HIS A 246 9.69 -12.70 -44.90
C HIS A 246 9.86 -12.88 -46.42
N PRO A 247 8.84 -13.28 -47.18
CA PRO A 247 8.89 -13.04 -48.62
C PRO A 247 9.06 -11.52 -48.79
N PRO A 248 9.96 -11.05 -49.68
CA PRO A 248 10.19 -9.62 -49.83
C PRO A 248 8.86 -8.93 -50.09
N ASP A 249 8.52 -7.93 -49.27
CA ASP A 249 7.40 -7.05 -49.54
C ASP A 249 7.57 -6.52 -50.97
N PRO A 250 6.51 -6.50 -51.80
CA PRO A 250 6.59 -5.85 -53.11
C PRO A 250 7.01 -4.40 -52.90
N GLU A 251 8.13 -4.01 -53.53
CA GLU A 251 8.64 -2.65 -53.46
C GLU A 251 7.50 -1.65 -53.71
N PRO A 252 7.34 -0.60 -52.88
CA PRO A 252 6.37 0.44 -53.17
C PRO A 252 6.68 1.03 -54.55
N PRO A 253 5.65 1.26 -55.40
CA PRO A 253 5.88 1.79 -56.74
C PRO A 253 6.69 3.09 -56.63
N SER A 254 7.88 3.05 -57.23
CA SER A 254 8.78 4.19 -57.27
C SER A 254 8.09 5.33 -58.03
N ASN A 255 7.62 6.33 -57.29
CA ASN A 255 7.12 7.59 -57.83
C ASN A 255 8.27 8.53 -58.24
N LEU A 256 9.48 8.01 -58.42
CA LEU A 256 10.62 8.81 -58.83
C LEU A 256 10.74 8.84 -60.36
N PRO A 257 10.92 10.02 -60.96
CA PRO A 257 11.11 10.14 -62.41
C PRO A 257 12.38 9.40 -62.87
N PRO A 258 12.45 8.99 -64.16
CA PRO A 258 13.56 8.22 -64.69
C PRO A 258 14.91 8.92 -64.46
N GLY A 259 15.80 8.34 -63.65
CA GLY A 259 17.17 8.84 -63.43
C GLY A 259 17.65 8.91 -61.97
N PHE A 260 16.78 8.76 -60.98
CA PHE A 260 17.12 8.92 -59.55
C PHE A 260 17.10 7.61 -58.78
N ARG A 261 18.05 6.69 -59.06
CA ARG A 261 18.32 5.56 -58.16
C ARG A 261 19.58 5.85 -57.33
N PRO A 262 19.54 5.74 -55.99
CA PRO A 262 20.75 5.82 -55.17
C PRO A 262 21.67 4.63 -55.48
N ARG A 263 22.97 4.88 -55.68
CA ARG A 263 23.98 3.82 -55.72
C ARG A 263 24.20 3.34 -54.28
N GLY A 264 23.84 2.08 -54.00
CA GLY A 264 23.97 1.48 -52.68
C GLY A 264 25.42 1.40 -52.21
N GLY A 265 25.61 1.61 -50.90
CA GLY A 265 26.74 1.16 -50.11
C GLY A 265 26.28 0.05 -49.16
#